data_AF-A0A1H5QEH0-F1
#
_entry.id   AF-A0A1H5QEH0-F1
#
_cell.length_a   1.000
_cell.length_b   1.000
_cell.length_c   1.000
_cell.angle_alpha   90.00
_cell.angle_beta   90.00
_cell.angle_gamma   90.00
#
_symmetry.space_group_name_H-M   'P 1'
#
loop_
_entity.id
_entity.type
_entity.pdbx_description
1 polymer ?
#
loop_
_entity_poly.entity_id
_entity_poly.type
_entity_poly.pdbx_seq_one_letter_code
_entity_poly.pdbx_strand_id
1 'polypeptide(L)'
;MSYAPMPPSVPMPVANQPKNGLGTAGFVLGLIGLIFAFIPIIGIVAWPLTILGLIFGIVGTLRANRGQASNKGLAITAVVLSAIGLVICVLWTAAFGKAVNDAANGMPAAALTSSVAAPDHVQTTGPSLNDAAASATAPVEPPAPTTSEAPKFPPQVEQARASAQNYLSFTAFSRNGLIRQLSSSAGDGFPKDVATQAVDSLSVDWNAQAVKSAENYLSFTSFSCSGLKQQLSSSAGDGFTKAQAAYGAGQTAACK
;
A
#
# COMPACT_ATOMS: atom_id res chain seq x y z
N MET A 1 44.26 68.81 19.10
CA MET A 1 43.18 67.85 19.42
C MET A 1 43.83 66.48 19.55
N SER A 2 44.10 66.04 20.77
CA SER A 2 44.72 64.74 21.04
C SER A 2 43.66 63.65 20.92
N TYR A 3 43.84 62.70 20.01
CA TYR A 3 42.96 61.55 19.87
C TYR A 3 43.26 60.57 21.01
N ALA A 4 42.25 60.19 21.78
CA ALA A 4 42.38 59.16 22.80
C ALA A 4 42.54 57.78 22.11
N PRO A 5 43.41 56.89 22.62
CA PRO A 5 43.59 55.56 22.05
C PRO A 5 42.32 54.73 22.21
N MET A 6 41.93 54.02 21.14
CA MET A 6 40.78 53.10 21.17
C MET A 6 41.04 51.93 22.14
N PRO A 7 40.05 51.51 22.93
CA PRO A 7 40.21 50.37 23.81
C PRO A 7 40.38 49.06 23.01
N PRO A 8 41.14 48.08 23.55
CA PRO A 8 41.37 46.80 22.89
C PRO A 8 40.05 46.04 22.68
N SER A 9 39.85 45.49 21.48
CA SER A 9 38.71 44.65 21.15
C SER A 9 38.79 43.33 21.92
N VAL A 10 37.85 43.10 22.84
CA VAL A 10 37.70 41.80 23.51
C VAL A 10 37.18 40.75 22.50
N PRO A 11 37.85 39.58 22.36
CA PRO A 11 37.34 38.50 21.53
C PRO A 11 35.99 38.03 22.06
N MET A 12 34.94 38.06 21.23
CA MET A 12 33.67 37.45 21.62
C MET A 12 33.82 35.93 21.67
N PRO A 13 33.29 35.25 22.69
CA PRO A 13 33.27 33.79 22.73
C PRO A 13 32.39 33.27 21.58
N VAL A 14 32.98 32.45 20.70
CA VAL A 14 32.27 31.80 19.60
C VAL A 14 31.30 30.78 20.20
N ALA A 15 29.99 31.00 20.05
CA ALA A 15 28.98 30.06 20.51
C ALA A 15 29.09 28.75 19.71
N ASN A 16 29.46 27.66 20.38
CA ASN A 16 29.62 26.36 19.75
C ASN A 16 28.23 25.78 19.40
N GLN A 17 27.94 25.62 18.11
CA GLN A 17 26.64 25.13 17.64
C GLN A 17 26.37 23.67 18.11
N PRO A 18 25.23 23.39 18.75
CA PRO A 18 24.91 22.06 19.26
C PRO A 18 24.67 21.04 18.13
N LYS A 19 25.46 19.94 18.11
CA LYS A 19 25.45 18.92 17.04
C LYS A 19 24.43 17.78 17.28
N ASN A 20 23.15 18.11 17.45
CA ASN A 20 22.12 17.19 17.96
C ASN A 20 21.09 16.67 16.94
N GLY A 21 21.23 16.99 15.64
CA GLY A 21 20.19 16.71 14.64
C GLY A 21 19.76 15.23 14.52
N LEU A 22 20.68 14.29 14.73
CA LEU A 22 20.38 12.87 14.57
C LEU A 22 19.48 12.30 15.68
N GLY A 23 19.70 12.73 16.93
CA GLY A 23 18.87 12.29 18.06
C GLY A 23 17.44 12.81 17.94
N THR A 24 17.30 14.08 17.55
CA THR A 24 15.98 14.70 17.30
C THR A 24 15.24 14.03 16.16
N ALA A 25 15.93 13.70 15.06
CA ALA A 25 15.32 12.97 13.94
C ALA A 25 14.82 11.58 14.36
N GLY A 26 15.63 10.81 15.11
CA GLY A 26 15.23 9.51 15.63
C GLY A 26 14.01 9.58 16.58
N PHE A 27 13.96 10.61 17.44
CA PHE A 27 12.82 10.84 18.33
C PHE A 27 11.54 11.17 17.57
N VAL A 28 11.60 12.07 16.58
CA VAL A 28 10.44 12.45 15.77
C VAL A 28 9.92 11.26 14.97
N LEU A 29 10.81 10.47 14.35
CA LEU A 29 10.43 9.27 13.62
C LEU A 29 9.83 8.20 14.53
N GLY A 30 10.40 7.98 15.72
CA GLY A 30 9.87 7.03 16.70
C GLY A 30 8.49 7.43 17.23
N LEU A 31 8.27 8.71 17.50
CA LEU A 31 6.97 9.23 17.96
C LEU A 31 5.89 9.09 16.87
N ILE A 32 6.21 9.47 15.63
CA ILE A 32 5.32 9.30 14.49
C ILE A 32 4.98 7.82 14.31
N GLY A 33 5.98 6.94 14.32
CA GLY A 33 5.78 5.49 14.23
C GLY A 33 4.89 4.92 15.35
N LEU A 34 5.05 5.39 16.59
CA LEU A 34 4.23 4.98 17.73
C LEU A 34 2.77 5.40 17.59
N ILE A 35 2.51 6.61 17.10
CA ILE A 35 1.14 7.11 16.88
C ILE A 35 0.44 6.29 15.79
N PHE A 36 1.13 5.97 14.70
CA PHE A 36 0.56 5.16 13.62
C PHE A 36 0.41 3.67 13.97
N ALA A 37 1.13 3.17 15.00
CA ALA A 37 1.02 1.78 15.45
C ALA A 37 -0.36 1.41 16.02
N PHE A 38 -1.19 2.39 16.38
CA PHE A 38 -2.55 2.16 16.92
C PHE A 38 -3.64 1.97 15.85
N ILE A 39 -3.31 2.11 14.55
CA ILE A 39 -4.26 1.94 13.45
C ILE A 39 -3.94 0.64 12.67
N PRO A 40 -4.73 -0.44 12.84
CA PRO A 40 -4.38 -1.77 12.32
C PRO A 40 -4.29 -1.88 10.79
N ILE A 41 -4.94 -0.98 10.04
CA ILE A 41 -4.95 -1.02 8.56
C ILE A 41 -3.74 -0.26 7.95
N ILE A 42 -3.03 0.58 8.72
CA ILE A 42 -1.85 1.34 8.25
C ILE A 42 -0.52 0.64 8.63
N GLY A 43 -0.58 -0.52 9.31
CA GLY A 43 0.59 -1.24 9.83
C GLY A 43 1.65 -1.63 8.78
N ILE A 44 1.24 -1.83 7.51
CA ILE A 44 2.15 -2.21 6.41
C ILE A 44 3.13 -1.06 6.07
N VAL A 45 2.70 0.20 6.20
CA VAL A 45 3.54 1.38 5.94
C VAL A 45 4.36 1.77 7.18
N ALA A 46 3.95 1.33 8.37
CA ALA A 46 4.62 1.68 9.62
C ALA A 46 5.93 0.92 9.86
N TRP A 47 6.09 -0.30 9.32
CA TRP A 47 7.27 -1.14 9.57
C TRP A 47 8.60 -0.52 9.11
N PRO A 48 8.71 0.06 7.90
CA PRO A 48 9.94 0.75 7.52
C PRO A 48 10.25 1.95 8.41
N LEU A 49 9.23 2.71 8.84
CA LEU A 49 9.41 3.90 9.67
C LEU A 49 9.87 3.59 11.09
N THR A 50 9.32 2.54 11.73
CA THR A 50 9.74 2.14 13.08
C THR A 50 11.16 1.57 13.09
N ILE A 51 11.54 0.82 12.06
CA ILE A 51 12.90 0.30 11.89
C ILE A 51 13.88 1.46 11.67
N LEU A 52 13.55 2.44 10.82
CA LEU A 52 14.39 3.62 10.61
C LEU A 52 14.52 4.48 11.87
N GLY A 53 13.44 4.66 12.63
CA GLY A 53 13.46 5.34 13.93
C GLY A 53 14.38 4.64 14.94
N LEU A 54 14.34 3.31 15.00
CA LEU A 54 15.20 2.51 15.86
C LEU A 54 16.68 2.65 15.46
N ILE A 55 16.99 2.57 14.16
CA ILE A 55 18.37 2.71 13.64
C ILE A 55 18.93 4.09 13.97
N PHE A 56 18.18 5.17 13.68
CA PHE A 56 18.64 6.52 13.98
C PHE A 56 18.74 6.80 15.48
N GLY A 57 17.86 6.22 16.30
CA GLY A 57 17.96 6.25 17.76
C GLY A 57 19.24 5.57 18.27
N ILE A 58 19.57 4.38 17.75
CA ILE A 58 20.77 3.63 18.14
C ILE A 58 22.04 4.39 17.72
N VAL A 59 22.13 4.87 16.48
CA VAL A 59 23.30 5.63 16.00
C VAL A 59 23.43 6.96 16.76
N GLY A 60 22.31 7.64 17.06
CA GLY A 60 22.29 8.83 17.90
C GLY A 60 22.83 8.56 19.31
N THR A 61 22.47 7.42 19.91
CA THR A 61 22.92 7.01 21.24
C THR A 61 24.41 6.64 21.25
N LEU A 62 24.89 5.91 20.23
CA LEU A 62 26.30 5.56 20.08
C LEU A 62 27.18 6.81 19.87
N ARG A 63 26.70 7.79 19.11
CA ARG A 63 27.42 9.08 18.91
C ARG A 63 27.44 9.93 20.17
N ALA A 64 26.37 9.92 20.97
CA ALA A 64 26.32 10.61 22.27
C ALA A 64 27.23 9.94 23.32
N ASN A 65 27.39 8.62 23.27
CA ASN A 65 28.33 7.89 24.13
C ASN A 65 29.80 8.19 23.81
N ARG A 66 30.12 8.53 22.57
CA ARG A 66 31.47 8.98 22.15
C ARG A 66 31.79 10.43 22.50
N GLY A 67 30.92 11.11 23.25
CA GLY A 67 31.09 12.53 23.61
C GLY A 67 30.87 13.51 22.46
N GLN A 68 30.35 13.04 21.32
CA GLN A 68 30.17 13.83 20.09
C GLN A 68 28.76 14.44 19.96
N ALA A 69 27.87 14.20 20.92
CA ALA A 69 26.53 14.79 20.97
C ALA A 69 26.12 15.04 22.44
N SER A 70 25.38 16.12 22.70
CA SER A 70 25.03 16.55 24.06
C SER A 70 23.71 15.97 24.58
N ASN A 71 23.01 15.17 23.77
CA ASN A 71 21.62 14.81 24.03
C ASN A 71 21.44 13.29 24.28
N LYS A 72 22.14 12.77 25.29
CA LYS A 72 22.02 11.36 25.70
C LYS A 72 20.58 10.97 26.03
N GLY A 73 19.86 11.82 26.77
CA GLY A 73 18.48 11.54 27.17
C GLY A 73 17.52 11.37 26.00
N LEU A 74 17.58 12.25 25.00
CA LEU A 74 16.66 12.24 23.86
C LEU A 74 16.93 11.08 22.89
N ALA A 75 18.18 10.65 22.75
CA ALA A 75 18.53 9.48 21.96
C ALA A 75 18.08 8.17 22.63
N ILE A 76 18.23 8.07 23.96
CA ILE A 76 17.77 6.92 24.74
C ILE A 76 16.24 6.81 24.70
N THR A 77 15.51 7.93 24.87
CA THR A 77 14.05 7.91 24.77
C THR A 77 13.58 7.48 23.38
N ALA A 78 14.26 7.90 22.30
CA ALA A 78 13.94 7.46 20.94
C ALA A 78 14.09 5.93 20.77
N VAL A 79 15.14 5.34 21.32
CA VAL A 79 15.35 3.87 21.30
C VAL A 79 14.26 3.15 22.09
N VAL A 80 13.96 3.63 23.32
CA VAL A 80 12.95 3.00 24.19
C VAL A 80 11.54 3.09 23.57
N LEU A 81 11.14 4.26 23.05
CA LEU A 81 9.86 4.44 22.37
C LEU A 81 9.73 3.56 21.13
N SER A 82 10.81 3.46 20.33
CA SER A 82 10.82 2.61 19.12
C SER A 82 10.75 1.12 19.47
N ALA A 83 11.44 0.68 20.52
CA ALA A 83 11.38 -0.71 20.99
C ALA A 83 9.98 -1.08 21.52
N ILE A 84 9.35 -0.20 22.31
CA ILE A 84 7.99 -0.40 22.80
C ILE A 84 7.00 -0.45 21.63
N GLY A 85 7.11 0.48 20.68
CA GLY A 85 6.27 0.49 19.48
C GLY A 85 6.42 -0.77 18.64
N LEU A 86 7.64 -1.29 18.50
CA LEU A 86 7.90 -2.55 17.78
C LEU A 86 7.29 -3.76 18.50
N VAL A 87 7.40 -3.83 19.83
CA VAL A 87 6.76 -4.90 20.62
C VAL A 87 5.25 -4.84 20.50
N ILE A 88 4.63 -3.66 20.62
CA ILE A 88 3.18 -3.49 20.46
C ILE A 88 2.74 -3.88 19.05
N CYS A 89 3.52 -3.49 18.03
CA CYS A 89 3.26 -3.86 16.64
C CYS A 89 3.32 -5.38 16.42
N VAL A 90 4.36 -6.04 16.93
CA VAL A 90 4.49 -7.50 16.85
C VAL A 90 3.33 -8.19 17.55
N LEU A 91 2.94 -7.75 18.75
CA LEU A 91 1.80 -8.32 19.48
C LEU A 91 0.47 -8.13 18.73
N TRP A 92 0.23 -6.95 18.14
CA TRP A 92 -0.94 -6.70 17.31
C TRP A 92 -0.96 -7.54 16.03
N THR A 93 0.19 -7.69 15.35
CA THR A 93 0.29 -8.52 14.14
C THR A 93 0.07 -9.99 14.45
N ALA A 94 0.58 -10.48 15.58
CA ALA A 94 0.34 -11.84 16.06
C ALA A 94 -1.11 -12.07 16.46
N ALA A 95 -1.73 -11.12 17.18
CA ALA A 95 -3.14 -11.21 17.60
C ALA A 95 -4.10 -11.13 16.41
N PHE A 96 -3.84 -10.25 15.45
CA PHE A 96 -4.63 -10.13 14.21
C PHE A 96 -4.41 -11.33 13.29
N GLY A 97 -3.16 -11.80 13.15
CA GLY A 97 -2.84 -13.03 12.40
C GLY A 97 -3.56 -14.25 12.98
N LYS A 98 -3.63 -14.36 14.31
CA LYS A 98 -4.43 -15.39 14.98
C LYS A 98 -5.92 -15.19 14.72
N ALA A 99 -6.46 -13.97 14.82
CA ALA A 99 -7.88 -13.70 14.56
C ALA A 99 -8.30 -14.01 13.11
N VAL A 100 -7.44 -13.72 12.12
CA VAL A 100 -7.66 -14.08 10.70
C VAL A 100 -7.55 -15.59 10.50
N ASN A 101 -6.59 -16.26 11.14
CA ASN A 101 -6.45 -17.71 11.08
C ASN A 101 -7.61 -18.44 11.77
N ASP A 102 -8.11 -17.93 12.89
CA ASP A 102 -9.28 -18.44 13.60
C ASP A 102 -10.57 -18.19 12.78
N ALA A 103 -10.67 -17.06 12.07
CA ALA A 103 -11.77 -16.79 11.14
C ALA A 103 -11.72 -17.67 9.88
N ALA A 104 -10.53 -17.98 9.36
CA ALA A 104 -10.35 -18.88 8.21
C ALA A 104 -10.62 -20.35 8.57
N ASN A 105 -10.25 -20.77 9.78
CA ASN A 105 -10.46 -22.13 10.28
C ASN A 105 -11.83 -22.33 10.96
N GLY A 106 -12.54 -21.24 11.26
CA GLY A 106 -13.85 -21.22 11.90
C GLY A 106 -15.04 -21.17 10.95
N MET A 107 -14.84 -21.27 9.63
CA MET A 107 -15.93 -21.38 8.65
C MET A 107 -16.24 -22.86 8.36
N PRO A 108 -17.20 -23.51 9.05
CA PRO A 108 -17.75 -24.76 8.56
C PRO A 108 -18.42 -24.50 7.22
N ALA A 109 -18.12 -25.33 6.22
CA ALA A 109 -18.66 -25.31 4.86
C ALA A 109 -20.19 -25.60 4.76
N ALA A 110 -20.96 -25.35 5.83
CA ALA A 110 -22.34 -25.79 6.01
C ALA A 110 -23.35 -24.63 6.15
N ALA A 111 -23.04 -23.42 5.66
CA ALA A 111 -23.96 -22.27 5.74
C ALA A 111 -24.40 -21.70 4.37
N LEU A 112 -24.37 -22.49 3.30
CA LEU A 112 -25.02 -22.14 2.02
C LEU A 112 -25.92 -23.25 1.44
N THR A 113 -26.26 -24.29 2.21
CA THR A 113 -27.21 -25.34 1.79
C THR A 113 -28.62 -25.08 2.34
N SER A 114 -29.35 -24.22 1.64
CA SER A 114 -30.82 -24.18 1.48
C SER A 114 -31.10 -23.05 0.49
N SER A 115 -31.71 -23.19 -0.67
CA SER A 115 -32.72 -24.12 -1.14
C SER A 115 -32.80 -23.92 -2.67
N VAL A 116 -32.55 -24.96 -3.47
CA VAL A 116 -33.23 -25.17 -4.76
C VAL A 116 -33.33 -26.68 -4.97
N ALA A 117 -34.55 -27.15 -5.15
CA ALA A 117 -34.92 -28.53 -5.40
C ALA A 117 -34.37 -29.06 -6.73
N ALA A 118 -33.96 -30.33 -6.69
CA ALA A 118 -33.69 -31.23 -7.81
C ALA A 118 -34.99 -31.53 -8.64
N PRO A 119 -34.95 -32.19 -9.82
CA PRO A 119 -33.92 -33.14 -10.31
C PRO A 119 -33.50 -32.88 -11.79
N ASP A 120 -32.58 -33.56 -12.46
CA ASP A 120 -32.15 -34.96 -12.44
C ASP A 120 -30.83 -35.12 -13.23
N HIS A 121 -30.18 -36.28 -13.07
CA HIS A 121 -29.13 -36.90 -13.91
C HIS A 121 -27.61 -36.79 -13.58
N VAL A 122 -27.20 -37.85 -12.86
CA VAL A 122 -26.14 -38.84 -13.21
C VAL A 122 -24.70 -38.62 -12.69
N GLN A 123 -24.38 -39.45 -11.69
CA GLN A 123 -23.05 -39.86 -11.19
C GLN A 123 -22.13 -40.33 -12.35
N THR A 124 -20.81 -40.43 -12.24
CA THR A 124 -20.13 -41.58 -11.61
C THR A 124 -18.59 -41.35 -11.58
N THR A 125 -18.00 -41.58 -10.40
CA THR A 125 -16.65 -42.15 -10.09
C THR A 125 -15.33 -41.47 -10.48
N GLY A 126 -14.47 -41.23 -9.47
CA GLY A 126 -13.00 -41.08 -9.57
C GLY A 126 -12.28 -42.44 -9.79
N PRO A 127 -10.92 -42.53 -9.68
CA PRO A 127 -10.14 -42.01 -8.54
C PRO A 127 -8.78 -41.34 -8.88
N SER A 128 -8.22 -40.71 -7.83
CA SER A 128 -6.88 -40.11 -7.71
C SER A 128 -5.75 -41.14 -7.66
N LEU A 129 -4.55 -40.82 -8.19
CA LEU A 129 -3.24 -41.24 -7.64
C LEU A 129 -2.10 -40.29 -8.09
N ASN A 130 -1.14 -40.13 -7.18
CA ASN A 130 0.01 -39.22 -7.19
C ASN A 130 1.18 -39.66 -8.09
N ASP A 131 2.11 -38.71 -8.26
CA ASP A 131 3.58 -38.86 -8.24
C ASP A 131 4.40 -38.53 -9.51
N ALA A 132 5.40 -37.68 -9.25
CA ALA A 132 6.78 -37.69 -9.74
C ALA A 132 7.12 -37.22 -11.17
N ALA A 133 7.80 -36.06 -11.17
CA ALA A 133 9.18 -35.88 -11.66
C ALA A 133 9.51 -35.81 -13.17
N ALA A 134 10.20 -34.70 -13.49
CA ALA A 134 11.40 -34.58 -14.32
C ALA A 134 11.31 -34.50 -15.87
N SER A 135 11.74 -33.32 -16.36
CA SER A 135 12.63 -33.04 -17.50
C SER A 135 12.52 -33.82 -18.83
N ALA A 136 12.03 -33.09 -19.82
CA ALA A 136 12.67 -32.77 -21.11
C ALA A 136 13.26 -33.89 -21.99
N THR A 137 12.64 -34.11 -23.17
CA THR A 137 13.31 -34.15 -24.49
C THR A 137 12.27 -34.08 -25.63
N ALA A 138 12.55 -33.27 -26.67
CA ALA A 138 11.71 -32.95 -27.84
C ALA A 138 11.71 -34.06 -28.93
N PRO A 139 11.11 -33.89 -30.14
CA PRO A 139 9.80 -33.40 -30.57
C PRO A 139 9.03 -34.43 -31.46
N VAL A 140 7.70 -34.55 -31.34
CA VAL A 140 6.85 -35.31 -32.29
C VAL A 140 5.56 -34.54 -32.55
N GLU A 141 5.25 -34.29 -33.82
CA GLU A 141 4.00 -33.68 -34.33
C GLU A 141 3.10 -34.78 -34.94
N PRO A 142 1.77 -34.61 -35.11
CA PRO A 142 0.71 -34.55 -34.08
C PRO A 142 -0.48 -35.51 -34.36
N PRO A 143 -1.32 -35.82 -33.36
CA PRO A 143 -2.76 -35.98 -33.59
C PRO A 143 -3.52 -34.83 -32.91
N ALA A 144 -4.34 -34.13 -33.67
CA ALA A 144 -5.01 -32.89 -33.30
C ALA A 144 -5.94 -33.01 -32.07
N PRO A 145 -5.75 -32.18 -31.03
CA PRO A 145 -6.77 -31.86 -30.04
C PRO A 145 -7.35 -30.45 -30.29
N THR A 146 -8.65 -30.33 -30.00
CA THR A 146 -9.46 -29.13 -29.73
C THR A 146 -8.73 -27.77 -29.75
N THR A 147 -9.26 -26.86 -30.58
CA THR A 147 -8.96 -25.42 -30.65
C THR A 147 -8.54 -24.80 -29.32
N SER A 148 -7.24 -24.78 -29.08
CA SER A 148 -6.58 -23.85 -28.16
C SER A 148 -6.47 -22.53 -28.93
N GLU A 149 -7.33 -21.57 -28.59
CA GLU A 149 -7.20 -20.21 -29.12
C GLU A 149 -5.82 -19.69 -28.72
N ALA A 150 -5.02 -19.31 -29.73
CA ALA A 150 -3.71 -18.71 -29.51
C ALA A 150 -3.81 -17.58 -28.47
N PRO A 151 -2.77 -17.34 -27.65
CA PRO A 151 -2.81 -16.25 -26.66
C PRO A 151 -3.17 -14.94 -27.35
N LYS A 152 -4.33 -14.37 -26.99
CA LYS A 152 -4.87 -13.15 -27.60
C LYS A 152 -3.96 -11.93 -27.39
N PHE A 153 -3.04 -12.01 -26.43
CA PHE A 153 -2.10 -10.95 -26.07
C PHE A 153 -0.71 -11.51 -25.69
N PRO A 154 0.35 -10.67 -25.78
CA PRO A 154 1.66 -11.01 -25.22
C PRO A 154 1.59 -11.36 -23.73
N PRO A 155 2.47 -12.23 -23.20
CA PRO A 155 2.40 -12.69 -21.81
C PRO A 155 2.37 -11.57 -20.76
N GLN A 156 3.13 -10.48 -20.95
CA GLN A 156 3.16 -9.36 -20.02
C GLN A 156 1.82 -8.58 -19.97
N VAL A 157 1.11 -8.49 -21.08
CA VAL A 157 -0.21 -7.85 -21.13
C VAL A 157 -1.22 -8.69 -20.37
N GLU A 158 -1.17 -10.01 -20.51
CA GLU A 158 -2.04 -10.92 -19.76
C GLU A 158 -1.77 -10.86 -18.25
N GLN A 159 -0.51 -10.80 -17.83
CA GLN A 159 -0.13 -10.60 -16.42
C GLN A 159 -0.64 -9.26 -15.88
N ALA A 160 -0.45 -8.16 -16.62
CA ALA A 160 -0.96 -6.86 -16.23
C ALA A 160 -2.49 -6.84 -16.17
N ARG A 161 -3.17 -7.61 -17.03
CA ARG A 161 -4.64 -7.75 -17.04
C ARG A 161 -5.13 -8.48 -15.79
N ALA A 162 -4.43 -9.54 -15.37
CA ALA A 162 -4.72 -10.23 -14.12
C ALA A 162 -4.50 -9.33 -12.89
N SER A 163 -3.39 -8.59 -12.82
CA SER A 163 -3.15 -7.59 -11.77
C SER A 163 -4.27 -6.54 -11.75
N ALA A 164 -4.65 -6.01 -12.91
CA ALA A 164 -5.69 -5.01 -13.05
C ALA A 164 -7.05 -5.50 -12.51
N GLN A 165 -7.44 -6.73 -12.83
CA GLN A 165 -8.66 -7.36 -12.28
C GLN A 165 -8.59 -7.53 -10.77
N ASN A 166 -7.43 -7.94 -10.25
CA ASN A 166 -7.22 -8.06 -8.82
C ASN A 166 -7.40 -6.69 -8.13
N TYR A 167 -6.79 -5.63 -8.64
CA TYR A 167 -6.97 -4.26 -8.13
C TYR A 167 -8.43 -3.82 -8.08
N LEU A 168 -9.16 -4.03 -9.18
CA LEU A 168 -10.57 -3.66 -9.28
C LEU A 168 -11.49 -4.47 -8.35
N SER A 169 -11.05 -5.65 -7.90
CA SER A 169 -11.84 -6.49 -6.99
C SER A 169 -11.96 -5.88 -5.59
N PHE A 170 -10.91 -5.23 -5.08
CA PHE A 170 -10.89 -4.72 -3.70
C PHE A 170 -11.04 -3.21 -3.59
N THR A 171 -10.68 -2.43 -4.62
CA THR A 171 -10.83 -0.97 -4.59
C THR A 171 -11.29 -0.41 -5.94
N ALA A 172 -11.83 0.80 -5.90
CA ALA A 172 -12.24 1.51 -7.11
C ALA A 172 -11.03 2.19 -7.76
N PHE A 173 -10.96 2.13 -9.09
CA PHE A 173 -9.95 2.85 -9.85
C PHE A 173 -10.56 3.54 -11.06
N SER A 174 -10.03 4.72 -11.39
CA SER A 174 -10.19 5.26 -12.74
C SER A 174 -9.31 4.50 -13.72
N ARG A 175 -9.66 4.53 -15.01
CA ARG A 175 -8.81 3.97 -16.07
C ARG A 175 -7.36 4.47 -15.97
N ASN A 176 -7.18 5.78 -15.83
CA ASN A 176 -5.84 6.37 -15.72
C ASN A 176 -5.15 6.03 -14.40
N GLY A 177 -5.90 5.95 -13.30
CA GLY A 177 -5.38 5.56 -11.99
C GLY A 177 -4.87 4.13 -12.01
N LEU A 178 -5.61 3.21 -12.62
CA LEU A 178 -5.22 1.81 -12.76
C LEU A 178 -3.97 1.66 -13.64
N ILE A 179 -3.91 2.35 -14.78
CA ILE A 179 -2.70 2.37 -15.63
C ILE A 179 -1.49 2.91 -14.84
N ARG A 180 -1.66 4.02 -14.08
CA ARG A 180 -0.59 4.55 -13.22
C ARG A 180 -0.14 3.52 -12.19
N GLN A 181 -1.08 2.85 -11.53
CA GLN A 181 -0.79 1.84 -10.51
C GLN A 181 0.06 0.69 -11.09
N LEU A 182 -0.39 0.13 -12.21
CA LEU A 182 0.31 -0.96 -12.90
C LEU A 182 1.69 -0.53 -13.41
N SER A 183 1.81 0.72 -13.88
CA SER A 183 3.09 1.24 -14.41
C SER A 183 4.03 1.81 -13.35
N SER A 184 3.56 1.99 -12.11
CA SER A 184 4.33 2.61 -11.04
C SER A 184 5.43 1.66 -10.57
N SER A 185 6.63 2.17 -10.34
CA SER A 185 7.72 1.40 -9.73
C SER A 185 7.43 0.99 -8.29
N ALA A 186 6.50 1.68 -7.61
CA ALA A 186 5.99 1.29 -6.30
C ALA A 186 4.77 0.35 -6.37
N GLY A 187 4.23 0.13 -7.56
CA GLY A 187 3.17 -0.85 -7.85
C GLY A 187 3.76 -2.08 -8.51
N ASP A 188 3.29 -2.41 -9.71
CA ASP A 188 3.73 -3.60 -10.45
C ASP A 188 4.93 -3.34 -11.39
N GLY A 189 5.19 -2.09 -11.75
CA GLY A 189 6.33 -1.71 -12.61
C GLY A 189 6.23 -2.15 -14.07
N PHE A 190 5.03 -2.44 -14.59
CA PHE A 190 4.84 -2.77 -16.00
C PHE A 190 5.18 -1.59 -16.92
N PRO A 191 5.70 -1.83 -18.14
CA PRO A 191 5.78 -0.79 -19.16
C PRO A 191 4.43 -0.13 -19.38
N LYS A 192 4.42 1.20 -19.55
CA LYS A 192 3.15 1.97 -19.59
C LYS A 192 2.25 1.57 -20.76
N ASP A 193 2.83 1.20 -21.89
CA ASP A 193 2.14 0.66 -23.06
C ASP A 193 1.50 -0.71 -22.75
N VAL A 194 2.21 -1.59 -22.03
CA VAL A 194 1.67 -2.88 -21.55
C VAL A 194 0.52 -2.67 -20.57
N ALA A 195 0.69 -1.79 -19.58
CA ALA A 195 -0.37 -1.44 -18.62
C ALA A 195 -1.60 -0.84 -19.31
N THR A 196 -1.39 0.00 -20.33
CA THR A 196 -2.48 0.60 -21.11
C THR A 196 -3.24 -0.45 -21.91
N GLN A 197 -2.53 -1.32 -22.64
CA GLN A 197 -3.15 -2.43 -23.39
C GLN A 197 -3.93 -3.37 -22.47
N ALA A 198 -3.38 -3.70 -21.30
CA ALA A 198 -4.05 -4.55 -20.34
C ALA A 198 -5.35 -3.93 -19.84
N VAL A 199 -5.32 -2.67 -19.40
CA VAL A 199 -6.52 -1.98 -18.91
C VAL A 199 -7.57 -1.78 -20.02
N ASP A 200 -7.14 -1.49 -21.25
CA ASP A 200 -8.03 -1.29 -22.40
C ASP A 200 -8.69 -2.58 -22.88
N SER A 201 -8.06 -3.73 -22.62
CA SER A 201 -8.65 -5.03 -22.93
C SER A 201 -9.75 -5.45 -21.94
N LEU A 202 -9.89 -4.76 -20.81
CA LEU A 202 -10.90 -5.08 -19.80
C LEU A 202 -12.25 -4.43 -20.13
N SER A 203 -13.32 -5.21 -19.97
CA SER A 203 -14.70 -4.71 -20.03
C SER A 203 -15.13 -4.14 -18.67
N VAL A 204 -14.63 -2.95 -18.33
CA VAL A 204 -14.94 -2.26 -17.05
C VAL A 204 -15.90 -1.11 -17.28
N ASP A 205 -16.95 -1.05 -16.48
CA ASP A 205 -17.79 0.14 -16.39
C ASP A 205 -17.10 1.21 -15.53
N TRP A 206 -16.44 2.16 -16.20
CA TRP A 206 -15.72 3.24 -15.56
C TRP A 206 -16.63 4.27 -14.86
N ASN A 207 -17.90 4.36 -15.25
CA ASN A 207 -18.87 5.19 -14.52
C ASN A 207 -19.24 4.52 -13.20
N ALA A 208 -19.46 3.20 -13.20
CA ALA A 208 -19.67 2.45 -11.96
C ALA A 208 -18.46 2.53 -11.02
N GLN A 209 -17.24 2.46 -11.56
CA GLN A 209 -16.02 2.69 -10.76
C GLN A 209 -15.98 4.10 -10.15
N ALA A 210 -16.44 5.13 -10.88
CA ALA A 210 -16.50 6.49 -10.36
C ALA A 210 -17.54 6.63 -9.22
N VAL A 211 -18.68 5.94 -9.31
CA VAL A 211 -19.68 5.89 -8.21
C VAL A 211 -19.07 5.22 -6.98
N LYS A 212 -18.46 4.04 -7.14
CA LYS A 212 -17.82 3.31 -6.04
C LYS A 212 -16.73 4.15 -5.37
N SER A 213 -15.90 4.86 -6.14
CA SER A 213 -14.89 5.76 -5.58
C SER A 213 -15.51 6.94 -4.84
N ALA A 214 -16.58 7.53 -5.39
CA ALA A 214 -17.29 8.63 -4.76
C ALA A 214 -17.88 8.22 -3.39
N GLU A 215 -18.51 7.05 -3.32
CA GLU A 215 -19.05 6.48 -2.07
C GLU A 215 -17.95 6.19 -1.06
N ASN A 216 -16.84 5.59 -1.50
CA ASN A 216 -15.68 5.34 -0.66
C ASN A 216 -15.10 6.63 -0.07
N TYR A 217 -15.02 7.71 -0.83
CA TYR A 217 -14.59 9.00 -0.27
C TYR A 217 -15.56 9.50 0.81
N LEU A 218 -16.86 9.42 0.53
CA LEU A 218 -17.89 9.87 1.44
C LEU A 218 -18.01 9.03 2.72
N SER A 219 -17.53 7.79 2.72
CA SER A 219 -17.53 6.96 3.94
C SER A 219 -16.49 7.38 4.98
N PHE A 220 -15.44 8.11 4.58
CA PHE A 220 -14.37 8.55 5.49
C PHE A 220 -14.35 10.05 5.72
N THR A 221 -14.86 10.86 4.79
CA THR A 221 -14.89 12.31 4.91
C THR A 221 -16.06 12.92 4.14
N SER A 222 -16.54 14.07 4.60
CA SER A 222 -17.61 14.80 3.92
C SER A 222 -17.05 15.64 2.77
N PHE A 223 -17.69 15.58 1.61
CA PHE A 223 -17.39 16.45 0.47
C PHE A 223 -18.63 17.23 0.04
N SER A 224 -18.43 18.45 -0.46
CA SER A 224 -19.43 19.12 -1.27
C SER A 224 -19.52 18.48 -2.66
N CYS A 225 -20.65 18.61 -3.36
CA CYS A 225 -20.81 18.09 -4.72
C CYS A 225 -19.66 18.52 -5.67
N SER A 226 -19.30 19.80 -5.63
CA SER A 226 -18.20 20.35 -6.43
C SER A 226 -16.85 19.77 -6.01
N GLY A 227 -16.59 19.68 -4.70
CA GLY A 227 -15.35 19.15 -4.16
C GLY A 227 -15.15 17.68 -4.54
N LEU A 228 -16.21 16.88 -4.45
CA LEU A 228 -16.17 15.46 -4.82
C LEU A 228 -15.88 15.27 -6.32
N LYS A 229 -16.56 16.03 -7.19
CA LYS A 229 -16.28 16.02 -8.64
C LYS A 229 -14.83 16.39 -8.94
N GLN A 230 -14.28 17.38 -8.23
CA GLN A 230 -12.89 17.78 -8.40
C GLN A 230 -11.92 16.72 -7.90
N GLN A 231 -12.21 16.07 -6.76
CA GLN A 231 -11.40 15.00 -6.20
C GLN A 231 -11.32 13.79 -7.15
N LEU A 232 -12.46 13.34 -7.65
CA LEU A 232 -12.56 12.21 -8.59
C LEU A 232 -11.83 12.50 -9.92
N SER A 233 -11.91 13.74 -10.42
CA SER A 233 -11.27 14.11 -11.69
C SER A 233 -9.81 14.55 -11.56
N SER A 234 -9.34 14.83 -10.35
CA SER A 234 -7.97 15.30 -10.10
C SER A 234 -6.95 14.22 -10.44
N SER A 235 -5.86 14.61 -11.11
CA SER A 235 -4.73 13.70 -11.38
C SER A 235 -3.99 13.26 -10.12
N ALA A 236 -4.03 14.08 -9.07
CA ALA A 236 -3.50 13.75 -7.74
C ALA A 236 -4.49 12.94 -6.89
N GLY A 237 -5.77 12.93 -7.28
CA GLY A 237 -6.78 12.03 -6.75
C GLY A 237 -6.92 10.81 -7.65
N ASP A 238 -8.15 10.53 -8.10
CA ASP A 238 -8.43 9.31 -8.84
C ASP A 238 -8.10 9.42 -10.34
N GLY A 239 -8.27 10.59 -10.94
CA GLY A 239 -8.01 10.83 -12.36
C GLY A 239 -9.07 10.30 -13.32
N PHE A 240 -10.33 10.22 -12.88
CA PHE A 240 -11.48 9.99 -13.76
C PHE A 240 -11.62 11.12 -14.78
N THR A 241 -12.28 10.83 -15.91
CA THR A 241 -12.71 11.91 -16.82
C THR A 241 -13.71 12.82 -16.11
N LYS A 242 -13.81 14.09 -16.53
CA LYS A 242 -14.77 15.03 -15.94
C LYS A 242 -16.22 14.50 -16.01
N ALA A 243 -16.57 13.82 -17.09
CA ALA A 243 -17.89 13.21 -17.26
C ALA A 243 -18.12 12.07 -16.25
N GLN A 244 -17.17 11.16 -16.10
CA GLN A 244 -17.23 10.07 -15.10
C GLN A 244 -17.29 10.61 -13.67
N ALA A 245 -16.47 11.61 -13.35
CA ALA A 245 -16.48 12.25 -12.05
C ALA A 245 -17.82 12.94 -11.75
N ALA A 246 -18.39 13.63 -12.75
CA ALA A 246 -19.70 14.26 -12.63
C ALA A 246 -20.82 13.23 -12.43
N TYR A 247 -20.78 12.14 -13.20
CA TYR A 247 -21.71 11.01 -13.07
C TYR A 247 -21.59 10.37 -11.69
N GLY A 248 -20.37 9.94 -11.31
CA GLY A 248 -20.07 9.28 -10.05
C GLY A 248 -20.54 10.08 -8.84
N ALA A 249 -20.14 11.35 -8.75
CA ALA A 249 -20.57 12.23 -7.67
C ALA A 249 -22.10 12.45 -7.66
N GLY A 250 -22.71 12.59 -8.84
CA GLY A 250 -24.16 12.79 -9.01
C GLY A 250 -25.02 11.65 -8.46
N GLN A 251 -24.48 10.43 -8.40
CA GLN A 251 -25.20 9.28 -7.85
C GLN A 251 -25.19 9.25 -6.31
N THR A 252 -24.34 10.05 -5.65
CA THR A 252 -24.16 10.07 -4.20
C THR A 252 -25.00 11.14 -3.49
N ALA A 253 -25.09 11.05 -2.16
CA ALA A 253 -25.77 12.05 -1.33
C ALA A 253 -25.12 13.44 -1.37
N ALA A 254 -23.84 13.55 -1.77
CA ALA A 254 -23.16 14.85 -1.83
C ALA A 254 -23.72 15.79 -2.91
N CYS A 255 -24.45 15.26 -3.90
CA CYS A 255 -24.99 15.99 -5.05
C CYS A 255 -26.53 15.88 -5.20
N LYS A 256 -27.21 15.25 -4.23
CA LYS A 256 -28.67 15.12 -4.17
C LYS A 256 -29.22 16.11 -3.15
#